data_AF-A0A3M7CF72-F1
#
_entry.id   AF-A0A3M7CF72-F1
#
_cell.length_a   1.000
_cell.length_b   1.000
_cell.length_c   1.000
_cell.angle_alpha   90.00
_cell.angle_beta   90.00
_cell.angle_gamma   90.00
#
_symmetry.space_group_name_H-M   'P 1'
#
loop_
_entity.id
_entity.type
_entity.pdbx_description
1 polymer ?
#
loop_
_entity_poly.entity_id
_entity_poly.type
_entity_poly.pdbx_seq_one_letter_code
_entity_poly.pdbx_strand_id
1 'polypeptide(L)'
;MPSTHPNGIAGPFKIGHNHNLEFFEWLRANPPNEVRFAQFMQGYRAGNINWYDPGFYAVKERMLERFDPTISDTLLVDVGGGKGHDLCMFADQYPDHPGKIVLQDQDTVIAEAIKDSRFECSSHDFFTPQPIKNAKAYSLHSILHDWSDANALKILENLKPALRPGYSKVLINEIVLSEEKPTLAATSMDMMMLAHMDARERTDSEFRTLLELAGYRVLDIVSNPGAAESIIEAELA
;
A
#
# COMPACT_ATOMS: atom_id res chain seq x y z
N MET A 1 8.01 10.27 12.33
CA MET A 1 8.02 11.62 12.95
C MET A 1 6.60 12.14 12.87
N PRO A 2 6.10 12.88 13.88
CA PRO A 2 4.74 13.38 13.83
C PRO A 2 4.58 14.27 12.59
N SER A 3 3.52 14.05 11.81
CA SER A 3 3.13 14.98 10.75
C SER A 3 2.63 16.25 11.44
N THR A 4 3.53 17.21 11.61
CA THR A 4 3.11 18.56 12.00
C THR A 4 2.72 19.27 10.71
N HIS A 5 1.45 19.65 10.60
CA HIS A 5 0.98 20.64 9.64
C HIS A 5 1.97 21.82 9.57
N PRO A 6 2.13 22.48 8.40
CA PRO A 6 3.07 23.59 8.20
C PRO A 6 2.92 24.74 9.22
N ASN A 7 1.74 24.86 9.83
CA ASN A 7 1.40 25.91 10.79
C ASN A 7 1.43 25.45 12.27
N GLY A 8 1.88 24.22 12.57
CA GLY A 8 1.88 23.66 13.93
C GLY A 8 0.48 23.39 14.52
N ILE A 9 -0.57 23.41 13.68
CA ILE A 9 -1.94 23.11 14.09
C ILE A 9 -2.11 21.59 14.12
N ALA A 10 -2.62 21.05 15.23
CA ALA A 10 -2.93 19.62 15.32
C ALA A 10 -4.05 19.25 14.32
N GLY A 11 -3.90 18.13 13.61
CA GLY A 11 -4.91 17.65 12.67
C GLY A 11 -6.27 17.37 13.34
N PRO A 12 -7.38 17.26 12.57
CA PRO A 12 -8.73 17.15 13.11
C PRO A 12 -8.91 16.00 14.11
N PHE A 13 -8.27 14.86 13.88
CA PHE A 13 -8.31 13.70 14.78
C PHE A 13 -7.81 14.03 16.20
N LYS A 14 -6.63 14.67 16.27
CA LYS A 14 -5.95 15.07 17.51
C LYS A 14 -6.79 16.09 18.28
N ILE A 15 -7.37 17.07 17.57
CA ILE A 15 -8.29 18.05 18.15
C ILE A 15 -9.55 17.36 18.68
N GLY A 16 -10.18 16.51 17.88
CA GLY A 16 -11.45 15.85 18.22
C GLY A 16 -11.35 14.90 19.41
N HIS A 17 -10.19 14.27 19.62
CA HIS A 17 -9.96 13.33 20.71
C HIS A 17 -9.09 13.89 21.85
N ASN A 18 -8.69 15.16 21.79
CA ASN A 18 -7.88 15.86 22.80
C ASN A 18 -6.58 15.10 23.18
N HIS A 19 -5.79 14.71 22.18
CA HIS A 19 -4.46 14.09 22.35
C HIS A 19 -3.49 14.53 21.25
N ASN A 20 -2.21 14.12 21.37
CA ASN A 20 -1.16 14.41 20.39
C ASN A 20 -0.61 13.20 19.62
N LEU A 21 -1.06 11.98 19.93
CA LEU A 21 -0.71 10.76 19.19
C LEU A 21 -1.14 10.84 17.71
N GLU A 22 -0.38 10.21 16.82
CA GLU A 22 -0.86 9.92 15.47
C GLU A 22 -1.96 8.85 15.51
N PHE A 23 -2.78 8.75 14.45
CA PHE A 23 -3.95 7.85 14.43
C PHE A 23 -3.60 6.40 14.82
N PHE A 24 -2.62 5.77 14.15
CA PHE A 24 -2.22 4.39 14.44
C PHE A 24 -1.60 4.24 15.84
N GLU A 25 -0.90 5.25 16.35
CA GLU A 25 -0.39 5.26 17.72
C GLU A 25 -1.55 5.33 18.72
N TRP A 26 -2.57 6.12 18.42
CA TRP A 26 -3.77 6.25 19.24
C TRP A 26 -4.58 4.95 19.26
N LEU A 27 -4.74 4.26 18.12
CA LEU A 27 -5.43 2.96 18.06
C LEU A 27 -4.79 1.94 19.02
N ARG A 28 -3.45 1.87 19.02
CA ARG A 28 -2.68 0.99 19.91
C ARG A 28 -2.76 1.39 21.37
N ALA A 29 -2.65 2.69 21.64
CA ALA A 29 -2.74 3.22 23.01
C ALA A 29 -4.14 3.07 23.63
N ASN A 30 -5.17 2.86 22.81
CA ASN A 30 -6.57 2.81 23.23
C ASN A 30 -7.27 1.53 22.74
N PRO A 31 -6.98 0.36 23.34
CA PRO A 31 -7.68 -0.87 22.99
C PRO A 31 -9.20 -0.76 23.28
N PRO A 32 -10.06 -1.43 22.49
CA PRO A 32 -9.75 -2.41 21.44
C PRO A 32 -9.69 -1.80 20.03
N ASN A 33 -9.31 -0.53 19.87
CA ASN A 33 -9.50 0.18 18.60
C ASN A 33 -8.63 -0.35 17.44
N GLU A 34 -7.43 -0.88 17.70
CA GLU A 34 -6.64 -1.57 16.67
C GLU A 34 -7.38 -2.78 16.08
N VAL A 35 -8.02 -3.59 16.93
CA VAL A 35 -8.82 -4.75 16.51
C VAL A 35 -10.05 -4.30 15.70
N ARG A 36 -10.73 -3.25 16.16
CA ARG A 36 -11.91 -2.70 15.46
C ARG A 36 -11.56 -2.13 14.10
N PHE A 37 -10.43 -1.43 14.01
CA PHE A 37 -9.92 -0.91 12.74
C PHE A 37 -9.61 -2.05 11.77
N ALA A 38 -8.90 -3.09 12.22
CA ALA A 38 -8.61 -4.25 11.37
C ALA A 38 -9.89 -4.95 10.87
N GLN A 39 -10.90 -5.12 11.73
CA GLN A 39 -12.21 -5.69 11.34
C GLN A 39 -12.96 -4.80 10.34
N PHE A 40 -12.93 -3.48 10.52
CA PHE A 40 -13.51 -2.54 9.57
C PHE A 40 -12.84 -2.65 8.20
N MET A 41 -11.50 -2.66 8.16
CA MET A 41 -10.74 -2.78 6.91
C MET A 41 -11.02 -4.10 6.19
N GLN A 42 -11.17 -5.20 6.94
CA GLN A 42 -11.59 -6.49 6.37
C GLN A 42 -12.97 -6.38 5.69
N GLY A 43 -13.95 -5.75 6.35
CA GLY A 43 -15.28 -5.55 5.78
C GLY A 43 -15.28 -4.58 4.59
N TYR A 44 -14.47 -3.53 4.64
CA TYR A 44 -14.32 -2.56 3.55
C TYR A 44 -13.75 -3.20 2.27
N ARG A 45 -12.80 -4.13 2.41
CA ARG A 45 -12.22 -4.87 1.28
C ARG A 45 -13.07 -6.03 0.79
N ALA A 46 -13.91 -6.60 1.66
CA ALA A 46 -14.72 -7.77 1.32
C ALA A 46 -15.68 -7.49 0.15
N GLY A 47 -15.51 -8.22 -0.95
CA GLY A 47 -16.36 -8.13 -2.13
C GLY A 47 -15.93 -7.10 -3.17
N ASN A 48 -14.84 -6.36 -2.91
CA ASN A 48 -14.22 -5.52 -3.94
C ASN A 48 -13.49 -6.39 -4.97
N ILE A 49 -13.38 -5.88 -6.20
CA ILE A 49 -12.54 -6.48 -7.24
C ILE A 49 -11.08 -6.33 -6.80
N ASN A 50 -10.32 -7.42 -6.83
CA ASN A 50 -8.91 -7.36 -6.47
C ASN A 50 -8.08 -6.95 -7.68
N TRP A 51 -7.00 -6.22 -7.44
CA TRP A 51 -6.10 -5.80 -8.51
C TRP A 51 -5.48 -6.95 -9.31
N TYR A 52 -5.33 -8.10 -8.66
CA TYR A 52 -4.82 -9.32 -9.25
C TYR A 52 -5.88 -10.15 -9.97
N ASP A 53 -7.14 -9.75 -10.01
CA ASP A 53 -8.20 -10.46 -10.73
C ASP A 53 -7.93 -10.44 -12.26
N PRO A 54 -8.34 -11.49 -13.01
CA PRO A 54 -8.17 -11.51 -14.46
C PRO A 54 -8.90 -10.34 -15.12
N GLY A 55 -8.21 -9.63 -16.02
CA GLY A 55 -8.75 -8.45 -16.71
C GLY A 55 -8.57 -7.12 -15.97
N PHE A 56 -7.94 -7.12 -14.78
CA PHE A 56 -7.50 -5.90 -14.12
C PHE A 56 -6.02 -5.60 -14.44
N TYR A 57 -5.06 -6.03 -13.60
CA TYR A 57 -3.64 -5.69 -13.82
C TYR A 57 -2.88 -6.59 -14.83
N ALA A 58 -3.43 -7.76 -15.17
CA ALA A 58 -2.74 -8.79 -15.99
C ALA A 58 -1.47 -9.35 -15.31
N VAL A 59 -1.63 -9.88 -14.08
CA VAL A 59 -0.55 -10.42 -13.24
C VAL A 59 0.31 -11.46 -13.96
N LYS A 60 -0.30 -12.33 -14.77
CA LYS A 60 0.43 -13.40 -15.46
C LYS A 60 1.49 -12.84 -16.40
N GLU A 61 1.10 -11.92 -17.28
CA GLU A 61 1.94 -11.35 -18.34
C GLU A 61 2.91 -10.27 -17.81
N ARG A 62 2.47 -9.49 -16.81
CA ARG A 62 3.29 -8.41 -16.23
C ARG A 62 4.26 -8.91 -15.14
N MET A 63 3.90 -9.95 -14.40
CA MET A 63 4.68 -10.44 -13.27
C MET A 63 5.17 -11.88 -13.44
N LEU A 64 4.27 -12.87 -13.53
CA LEU A 64 4.64 -14.29 -13.40
C LEU A 64 5.55 -14.75 -14.54
N GLU A 65 5.19 -14.47 -15.79
CA GLU A 65 5.98 -14.85 -16.98
C GLU A 65 7.29 -14.07 -17.11
N ARG A 66 7.41 -12.95 -16.38
CA ARG A 66 8.58 -12.07 -16.35
C ARG A 66 9.40 -12.21 -15.08
N PHE A 67 9.11 -13.21 -14.27
CA PHE A 67 9.90 -13.56 -13.11
C PHE A 67 11.18 -14.27 -13.56
N ASP A 68 12.32 -13.81 -13.05
CA ASP A 68 13.62 -14.39 -13.34
C ASP A 68 14.25 -14.89 -12.04
N PRO A 69 14.28 -16.23 -11.82
CA PRO A 69 14.83 -16.81 -10.60
C PRO A 69 16.36 -16.60 -10.47
N THR A 70 17.04 -16.15 -11.53
CA THR A 70 18.46 -15.78 -11.46
C THR A 70 18.68 -14.39 -10.86
N ILE A 71 17.64 -13.54 -10.82
CA ILE A 71 17.69 -12.19 -10.25
C ILE A 71 17.21 -12.17 -8.79
N SER A 72 16.14 -12.90 -8.48
CA SER A 72 15.54 -12.96 -7.15
C SER A 72 14.74 -14.24 -6.96
N ASP A 73 14.63 -14.71 -5.71
CA ASP A 73 13.73 -15.79 -5.32
C ASP A 73 12.34 -15.27 -4.90
N THR A 74 12.15 -13.94 -4.83
CA THR A 74 10.95 -13.29 -4.32
C THR A 74 10.14 -12.64 -5.44
N LEU A 75 8.92 -13.13 -5.64
CA LEU A 75 7.97 -12.63 -6.62
C LEU A 75 7.28 -11.35 -6.13
N LEU A 76 6.73 -11.37 -4.91
CA LEU A 76 5.90 -10.28 -4.40
C LEU A 76 6.24 -10.02 -2.94
N VAL A 77 6.47 -8.76 -2.62
CA VAL A 77 6.49 -8.28 -1.24
C VAL A 77 5.27 -7.39 -1.04
N ASP A 78 4.39 -7.77 -0.12
CA ASP A 78 3.22 -6.98 0.26
C ASP A 78 3.58 -6.09 1.47
N VAL A 79 3.87 -4.82 1.19
CA VAL A 79 4.42 -3.86 2.15
C VAL A 79 3.27 -3.14 2.87
N GLY A 80 3.13 -3.38 4.17
CA GLY A 80 1.96 -2.92 4.94
C GLY A 80 0.70 -3.75 4.65
N GLY A 81 0.87 -5.04 4.34
CA GLY A 81 -0.22 -5.93 3.91
C GLY A 81 -1.21 -6.33 5.01
N GLY A 82 -1.09 -5.77 6.22
CA GLY A 82 -1.93 -6.07 7.35
C GLY A 82 -1.82 -7.53 7.77
N LYS A 83 -2.96 -8.22 7.82
CA LYS A 83 -3.02 -9.64 8.23
C LYS A 83 -2.78 -10.63 7.09
N GLY A 84 -2.50 -10.16 5.87
CA GLY A 84 -2.19 -10.99 4.71
C GLY A 84 -3.40 -11.52 3.95
N HIS A 85 -4.55 -10.85 4.03
CA HIS A 85 -5.76 -11.26 3.30
C HIS A 85 -5.54 -11.27 1.78
N ASP A 86 -4.91 -10.23 1.25
CA ASP A 86 -4.62 -10.10 -0.17
C ASP A 86 -3.68 -11.22 -0.64
N LEU A 87 -2.66 -11.56 0.15
CA LEU A 87 -1.76 -12.67 -0.17
C LEU A 87 -2.45 -14.04 -0.11
N CYS A 88 -3.38 -14.27 0.82
CA CYS A 88 -4.17 -15.50 0.84
C CYS A 88 -4.93 -15.68 -0.49
N MET A 89 -5.63 -14.63 -0.90
CA MET A 89 -6.44 -14.62 -2.13
C MET A 89 -5.56 -14.67 -3.39
N PHE A 90 -4.42 -13.97 -3.40
CA PHE A 90 -3.43 -14.05 -4.47
C PHE A 90 -2.88 -15.47 -4.62
N ALA A 91 -2.55 -16.13 -3.51
CA ALA A 91 -2.04 -17.51 -3.50
C ALA A 91 -3.11 -18.54 -3.88
N ASP A 92 -4.39 -18.29 -3.57
CA ASP A 92 -5.51 -19.10 -4.06
C ASP A 92 -5.66 -18.99 -5.58
N GLN A 93 -5.50 -17.79 -6.13
CA GLN A 93 -5.68 -17.53 -7.56
C GLN A 93 -4.47 -17.95 -8.41
N TYR A 94 -3.26 -17.85 -7.86
CA TYR A 94 -2.02 -18.18 -8.54
C TYR A 94 -1.21 -19.22 -7.75
N PRO A 95 -1.73 -20.45 -7.56
CA PRO A 95 -1.09 -21.45 -6.70
C PRO A 95 0.29 -21.91 -7.21
N ASP A 96 0.53 -21.81 -8.52
CA ASP A 96 1.79 -22.21 -9.18
C ASP A 96 2.73 -21.00 -9.43
N HIS A 97 2.66 -19.97 -8.60
CA HIS A 97 3.50 -18.79 -8.76
C HIS A 97 5.01 -19.13 -8.61
N PRO A 98 5.91 -18.54 -9.42
CA PRO A 98 7.28 -19.05 -9.59
C PRO A 98 8.28 -18.63 -8.50
N GLY A 99 7.89 -17.79 -7.54
CA GLY A 99 8.77 -17.29 -6.48
C GLY A 99 8.03 -17.07 -5.16
N LYS A 100 8.78 -16.75 -4.11
CA LYS A 100 8.21 -16.46 -2.78
C LYS A 100 7.32 -15.24 -2.83
N ILE A 101 6.27 -15.26 -2.02
CA ILE A 101 5.47 -14.09 -1.69
C ILE A 101 5.62 -13.82 -0.19
N VAL A 102 5.80 -12.56 0.18
CA VAL A 102 6.16 -12.16 1.55
C VAL A 102 5.25 -11.05 2.04
N LEU A 103 4.59 -11.30 3.17
CA LEU A 103 3.82 -10.30 3.91
C LEU A 103 4.77 -9.49 4.81
N GLN A 104 4.67 -8.17 4.74
CA GLN A 104 5.35 -7.26 5.64
C GLN A 104 4.38 -6.33 6.34
N ASP A 105 4.52 -6.23 7.67
CA ASP A 105 3.83 -5.25 8.51
C ASP A 105 4.58 -5.09 9.83
N GLN A 106 4.08 -4.28 10.76
CA GLN A 106 4.67 -4.11 12.09
C GLN A 106 4.58 -5.39 12.92
N ASP A 107 5.49 -5.55 13.88
CA ASP A 107 5.58 -6.73 14.77
C ASP A 107 4.22 -7.14 15.36
N THR A 108 3.46 -6.16 15.87
CA THR A 108 2.16 -6.41 16.52
C THR A 108 1.11 -6.92 15.53
N VAL A 109 1.13 -6.46 14.29
CA VAL A 109 0.22 -6.88 13.23
C VAL A 109 0.60 -8.27 12.72
N ILE A 110 1.90 -8.52 12.48
CA ILE A 110 2.41 -9.82 12.05
C ILE A 110 2.18 -10.93 13.08
N ALA A 111 2.20 -10.59 14.38
CA ALA A 111 1.84 -11.54 15.44
C ALA A 111 0.42 -12.11 15.24
N GLU A 112 -0.50 -11.29 14.74
CA GLU A 112 -1.90 -11.65 14.47
C GLU A 112 -2.19 -11.99 13.00
N ALA A 113 -1.17 -12.01 12.13
CA ALA A 113 -1.35 -12.32 10.72
C ALA A 113 -1.84 -13.76 10.52
N ILE A 114 -2.57 -13.97 9.43
CA ILE A 114 -3.08 -15.29 9.03
C ILE A 114 -1.90 -16.24 8.86
N LYS A 115 -1.98 -17.42 9.48
CA LYS A 115 -0.97 -18.46 9.35
C LYS A 115 -1.28 -19.28 8.10
N ASP A 116 -0.57 -18.98 7.03
CA ASP A 116 -0.65 -19.71 5.76
C ASP A 116 0.77 -20.07 5.33
N SER A 117 1.01 -21.33 4.95
CA SER A 117 2.34 -21.79 4.54
C SER A 117 2.75 -21.34 3.14
N ARG A 118 1.84 -20.72 2.38
CA ARG A 118 2.08 -20.29 0.99
C ARG A 118 2.80 -18.94 0.89
N PHE A 119 2.81 -18.17 1.97
CA PHE A 119 3.59 -16.93 2.06
C PHE A 119 4.39 -16.87 3.36
N GLU A 120 5.49 -16.12 3.32
CA GLU A 120 6.30 -15.85 4.50
C GLU A 120 5.81 -14.56 5.17
N CYS A 121 5.83 -14.48 6.50
CA CYS A 121 5.56 -13.25 7.23
C CYS A 121 6.87 -12.67 7.78
N SER A 122 7.09 -11.38 7.55
CA SER A 122 8.26 -10.67 8.05
C SER A 122 7.84 -9.36 8.69
N SER A 123 8.41 -9.02 9.84
CA SER A 123 8.18 -7.72 10.44
C SER A 123 9.01 -6.64 9.76
N HIS A 124 8.38 -5.51 9.44
CA HIS A 124 9.04 -4.39 8.81
C HIS A 124 8.29 -3.06 9.07
N ASP A 125 9.02 -2.04 9.50
CA ASP A 125 8.59 -0.62 9.44
C ASP A 125 9.04 0.02 8.12
N PHE A 126 8.12 0.31 7.20
CA PHE A 126 8.41 0.90 5.87
C PHE A 126 9.09 2.28 5.90
N PHE A 127 9.23 2.91 7.07
CA PHE A 127 10.03 4.12 7.25
C PHE A 127 11.53 3.81 7.44
N THR A 128 11.90 2.53 7.38
CA THR A 128 13.27 2.03 7.39
C THR A 128 13.61 1.36 6.06
N PRO A 129 14.90 1.23 5.67
CA PRO A 129 15.28 0.69 4.37
C PRO A 129 14.75 -0.72 4.12
N GLN A 130 14.15 -0.96 2.96
CA GLN A 130 13.56 -2.25 2.61
C GLN A 130 14.60 -3.38 2.61
N PRO A 131 14.46 -4.43 3.46
CA PRO A 131 15.43 -5.51 3.62
C PRO A 131 15.40 -6.53 2.47
N ILE A 132 14.23 -6.80 1.88
CA ILE A 132 14.12 -7.75 0.76
C ILE A 132 14.58 -7.03 -0.50
N LYS A 133 15.53 -7.62 -1.24
CA LYS A 133 16.15 -6.98 -2.42
C LYS A 133 15.69 -7.65 -3.71
N ASN A 134 15.59 -6.85 -4.75
CA ASN A 134 15.33 -7.26 -6.13
C ASN A 134 14.04 -8.08 -6.33
N ALA A 135 13.06 -8.02 -5.43
CA ALA A 135 11.79 -8.70 -5.66
C ALA A 135 11.16 -8.24 -6.98
N LYS A 136 10.39 -9.13 -7.63
CA LYS A 136 9.76 -8.81 -8.91
C LYS A 136 8.75 -7.67 -8.77
N ALA A 137 7.96 -7.66 -7.70
CA ALA A 137 7.08 -6.57 -7.34
C ALA A 137 7.09 -6.28 -5.83
N TYR A 138 6.90 -5.00 -5.50
CA TYR A 138 6.58 -4.53 -4.15
C TYR A 138 5.20 -3.87 -4.22
N SER A 139 4.23 -4.41 -3.51
CA SER A 139 2.86 -3.90 -3.44
C SER A 139 2.69 -2.98 -2.24
N LEU A 140 2.05 -1.84 -2.46
CA LEU A 140 1.63 -0.86 -1.47
C LEU A 140 0.13 -0.64 -1.69
N HIS A 141 -0.72 -1.27 -0.87
CA HIS A 141 -2.17 -1.23 -1.05
C HIS A 141 -2.85 -0.47 0.09
N SER A 142 -3.43 0.70 -0.24
CA SER A 142 -3.99 1.64 0.74
C SER A 142 -2.94 2.06 1.77
N ILE A 143 -1.74 2.43 1.29
CA ILE A 143 -0.61 2.81 2.14
C ILE A 143 -0.35 4.30 2.01
N LEU A 144 -0.09 4.79 0.79
CA LEU A 144 0.37 6.16 0.57
C LEU A 144 -0.74 7.18 0.87
N HIS A 145 -2.02 6.80 0.82
CA HIS A 145 -3.13 7.68 1.17
C HIS A 145 -3.23 8.01 2.67
N ASP A 146 -2.64 7.17 3.55
CA ASP A 146 -2.59 7.42 5.00
C ASP A 146 -1.53 8.48 5.37
N TRP A 147 -0.70 8.87 4.41
CA TRP A 147 0.50 9.67 4.68
C TRP A 147 0.51 10.97 3.89
N SER A 148 0.96 12.04 4.55
CA SER A 148 1.37 13.28 3.88
C SER A 148 2.42 13.03 2.80
N ASP A 149 2.54 13.93 1.83
CA ASP A 149 3.51 13.79 0.73
C ASP A 149 4.94 13.60 1.24
N ALA A 150 5.36 14.29 2.30
CA ALA A 150 6.69 14.13 2.89
C ALA A 150 6.93 12.72 3.45
N ASN A 151 5.92 12.12 4.10
CA ASN A 151 6.01 10.76 4.63
C ASN A 151 5.91 9.71 3.51
N ALA A 152 5.05 9.93 2.52
CA ALA A 152 4.94 9.07 1.34
C ALA A 152 6.27 9.04 0.55
N LEU A 153 6.91 10.20 0.34
CA LEU A 153 8.25 10.29 -0.24
C LEU A 153 9.26 9.48 0.56
N LYS A 154 9.24 9.58 1.89
CA LYS A 154 10.15 8.83 2.76
C LYS A 154 9.95 7.32 2.67
N ILE A 155 8.72 6.84 2.55
CA ILE A 155 8.41 5.41 2.34
C ILE A 155 9.02 4.96 1.00
N LEU A 156 8.77 5.72 -0.07
CA LEU A 156 9.32 5.44 -1.40
C LEU A 156 10.86 5.50 -1.42
N GLU A 157 11.48 6.46 -0.75
CA GLU A 157 12.93 6.56 -0.62
C GLU A 157 13.56 5.35 0.09
N ASN A 158 12.88 4.80 1.10
CA ASN A 158 13.35 3.60 1.80
C ASN A 158 13.16 2.32 0.97
N LEU A 159 12.17 2.31 0.06
CA LEU A 159 11.94 1.22 -0.88
C LEU A 159 12.94 1.23 -2.04
N LYS A 160 13.32 2.42 -2.53
CA LYS A 160 14.18 2.62 -3.71
C LYS A 160 15.44 1.73 -3.74
N PRO A 161 16.25 1.62 -2.67
CA PRO A 161 17.47 0.79 -2.66
C PRO A 161 17.22 -0.72 -2.75
N ALA A 162 15.98 -1.18 -2.68
CA ALA A 162 15.61 -2.58 -2.85
C ALA A 162 15.22 -2.94 -4.28
N LEU A 163 15.07 -1.97 -5.17
CA LEU A 163 14.61 -2.19 -6.53
C LEU A 163 15.77 -2.48 -7.48
N ARG A 164 15.56 -3.44 -8.38
CA ARG A 164 16.45 -3.71 -9.50
C ARG A 164 15.96 -2.93 -10.73
N PRO A 165 16.72 -1.95 -11.26
CA PRO A 165 16.33 -1.21 -12.47
C PRO A 165 15.99 -2.15 -13.64
N GLY A 166 14.87 -1.88 -14.32
CA GLY A 166 14.36 -2.67 -15.44
C GLY A 166 13.72 -4.02 -15.08
N TYR A 167 13.76 -4.43 -13.80
CA TYR A 167 13.19 -5.70 -13.34
C TYR A 167 12.08 -5.54 -12.31
N SER A 168 12.39 -4.86 -11.19
CA SER A 168 11.47 -4.68 -10.07
C SER A 168 10.43 -3.61 -10.37
N LYS A 169 9.18 -3.88 -10.02
CA LYS A 169 8.05 -2.94 -10.09
C LYS A 169 7.57 -2.55 -8.71
N VAL A 170 7.05 -1.34 -8.59
CA VAL A 170 6.27 -0.90 -7.43
C VAL A 170 4.82 -0.80 -7.88
N LEU A 171 3.95 -1.54 -7.22
CA LEU A 171 2.51 -1.58 -7.48
C LEU A 171 1.82 -0.79 -6.37
N ILE A 172 1.25 0.35 -6.72
CA ILE A 172 0.53 1.18 -5.76
C ILE A 172 -0.95 1.01 -6.06
N ASN A 173 -1.66 0.33 -5.15
CA ASN A 173 -3.10 0.13 -5.23
C ASN A 173 -3.79 1.17 -4.36
N GLU A 174 -4.33 2.21 -5.00
CA GLU A 174 -4.89 3.38 -4.33
C GLU A 174 -6.09 3.94 -5.10
N ILE A 175 -6.91 4.76 -4.45
CA ILE A 175 -7.91 5.56 -5.16
C ILE A 175 -7.19 6.66 -5.93
N VAL A 176 -7.31 6.63 -7.26
CA VAL A 176 -6.84 7.71 -8.13
C VAL A 176 -8.00 8.66 -8.38
N LEU A 177 -7.96 9.82 -7.71
CA LEU A 177 -9.08 10.77 -7.72
C LEU A 177 -9.25 11.40 -9.11
N SER A 178 -10.47 11.36 -9.64
CA SER A 178 -10.83 12.06 -10.87
C SER A 178 -11.08 13.54 -10.59
N GLU A 179 -10.35 14.42 -11.27
CA GLU A 179 -10.57 15.87 -11.20
C GLU A 179 -11.92 16.29 -11.82
N GLU A 180 -12.38 15.57 -12.85
CA GLU A 180 -13.61 15.93 -13.58
C GLU A 180 -14.86 15.26 -13.00
N LYS A 181 -14.74 14.00 -12.58
CA LYS A 181 -15.88 13.15 -12.19
C LYS A 181 -15.55 12.31 -10.96
N PRO A 182 -15.25 12.94 -9.82
CA PRO A 182 -14.98 12.20 -8.59
C PRO A 182 -16.26 11.46 -8.14
N THR A 183 -16.10 10.22 -7.67
CA THR A 183 -17.22 9.46 -7.12
C THR A 183 -17.47 9.88 -5.67
N LEU A 184 -18.71 9.70 -5.19
CA LEU A 184 -19.02 9.95 -3.78
C LEU A 184 -18.16 9.09 -2.83
N ALA A 185 -17.86 7.84 -3.23
CA ALA A 185 -17.01 6.96 -2.44
C ALA A 185 -15.57 7.52 -2.32
N ALA A 186 -14.98 7.97 -3.44
CA ALA A 186 -13.64 8.54 -3.46
C ALA A 186 -13.55 9.82 -2.62
N THR A 187 -14.50 10.74 -2.75
CA THR A 187 -14.50 11.98 -1.94
C THR A 187 -14.83 11.74 -0.48
N SER A 188 -15.64 10.73 -0.17
CA SER A 188 -15.90 10.34 1.22
C SER A 188 -14.63 9.77 1.86
N MET A 189 -13.86 8.98 1.12
CA MET A 189 -12.57 8.46 1.60
C MET A 189 -11.55 9.59 1.80
N ASP A 190 -11.46 10.54 0.86
CA ASP A 190 -10.59 11.72 1.00
C ASP A 190 -10.90 12.51 2.27
N MET A 191 -12.18 12.73 2.56
CA MET A 191 -12.60 13.36 3.82
C MET A 191 -12.24 12.53 5.05
N MET A 192 -12.27 11.19 4.96
CA MET A 192 -11.83 10.31 6.05
C MET A 192 -10.31 10.41 6.27
N MET A 193 -9.52 10.43 5.20
CA MET A 193 -8.06 10.60 5.27
C MET A 193 -7.69 11.94 5.90
N LEU A 194 -8.35 13.02 5.49
CA LEU A 194 -8.17 14.34 6.10
C LEU A 194 -8.52 14.33 7.59
N ALA A 195 -9.68 13.76 7.94
CA ALA A 195 -10.17 13.79 9.31
C ALA A 195 -9.32 12.97 10.28
N HIS A 196 -8.79 11.81 9.85
CA HIS A 196 -8.08 10.86 10.73
C HIS A 196 -6.55 11.00 10.65
N MET A 197 -6.00 11.25 9.46
CA MET A 197 -4.57 11.11 9.17
C MET A 197 -3.88 12.42 8.80
N ASP A 198 -4.62 13.52 8.63
CA ASP A 198 -4.10 14.75 8.00
C ASP A 198 -3.45 14.45 6.63
N ALA A 199 -4.11 13.54 5.89
CA ALA A 199 -3.69 13.06 4.59
C ALA A 199 -4.82 13.27 3.57
N ARG A 200 -4.62 12.78 2.34
CA ARG A 200 -5.54 12.98 1.23
C ARG A 200 -5.45 11.87 0.21
N GLU A 201 -6.54 11.66 -0.51
CA GLU A 201 -6.48 10.96 -1.78
C GLU A 201 -5.78 11.84 -2.83
N ARG A 202 -5.17 11.21 -3.82
CA ARG A 202 -4.38 11.92 -4.84
C ARG A 202 -4.94 11.69 -6.24
N THR A 203 -4.84 12.70 -7.08
CA THR A 203 -5.14 12.57 -8.51
C THR A 203 -4.01 11.86 -9.25
N ASP A 204 -4.24 11.48 -10.52
CA ASP A 204 -3.19 10.93 -11.40
C ASP A 204 -1.95 11.86 -11.42
N SER A 205 -2.16 13.16 -11.64
CA SER A 205 -1.09 14.15 -11.77
C SER A 205 -0.28 14.28 -10.47
N GLU A 206 -0.95 14.19 -9.33
CA GLU A 206 -0.33 14.23 -8.01
C GLU A 206 0.48 12.97 -7.72
N PHE A 207 -0.04 11.77 -8.05
CA PHE A 207 0.73 10.53 -7.94
C PHE A 207 1.97 10.53 -8.83
N ARG A 208 1.85 10.99 -10.09
CA ARG A 208 3.00 11.13 -10.99
C ARG A 208 4.06 12.07 -10.43
N THR A 209 3.63 13.21 -9.90
CA THR A 209 4.54 14.19 -9.29
C THR A 209 5.24 13.59 -8.07
N LEU A 210 4.51 12.93 -7.17
CA LEU A 210 5.06 12.28 -5.99
C LEU A 210 6.11 11.22 -6.37
N LEU A 211 5.78 10.37 -7.35
CA LEU A 211 6.67 9.31 -7.80
C LEU A 211 7.91 9.85 -8.51
N GLU A 212 7.77 10.86 -9.36
CA GLU A 212 8.89 11.53 -10.01
C GLU A 212 9.85 12.16 -9.01
N LEU A 213 9.33 12.87 -8.00
CA LEU A 213 10.13 13.43 -6.90
C LEU A 213 10.87 12.34 -6.12
N ALA A 214 10.21 11.20 -5.93
CA ALA A 214 10.84 10.01 -5.35
C ALA A 214 11.75 9.25 -6.32
N GLY A 215 12.03 9.74 -7.54
CA GLY A 215 12.94 9.10 -8.51
C GLY A 215 12.38 7.84 -9.18
N TYR A 216 11.06 7.80 -9.35
CA TYR A 216 10.34 6.74 -10.05
C TYR A 216 9.76 7.26 -11.36
N ARG A 217 9.55 6.33 -12.29
CA ARG A 217 8.79 6.56 -13.51
C ARG A 217 7.51 5.72 -13.48
N VAL A 218 6.37 6.37 -13.65
CA VAL A 218 5.08 5.70 -13.84
C VAL A 218 5.03 5.10 -15.24
N LEU A 219 4.78 3.80 -15.31
CA LEU A 219 4.65 3.04 -16.56
C LEU A 219 3.22 3.00 -17.04
N ASP A 220 2.29 2.76 -16.11
CA ASP A 220 0.88 2.59 -16.42
C ASP A 220 0.02 2.91 -15.19
N ILE A 221 -1.22 3.31 -15.43
CA ILE A 221 -2.26 3.42 -14.41
C ILE A 221 -3.47 2.66 -14.92
N VAL A 222 -3.72 1.51 -14.31
CA VAL A 222 -4.78 0.59 -14.71
C VAL A 222 -5.96 0.78 -13.76
N SER A 223 -7.11 1.12 -14.31
CA SER A 223 -8.37 1.26 -13.56
C SER A 223 -9.39 0.21 -14.02
N ASN A 224 -10.26 -0.21 -13.10
CA ASN A 224 -11.39 -1.08 -13.42
C ASN A 224 -12.70 -0.35 -13.08
N PRO A 225 -13.70 -0.26 -13.99
CA PRO A 225 -14.97 0.41 -13.71
C PRO A 225 -15.75 -0.14 -12.50
N GLY A 226 -15.48 -1.38 -12.09
CA GLY A 226 -16.07 -2.01 -10.91
C GLY A 226 -15.22 -1.92 -9.65
N ALA A 227 -14.02 -1.32 -9.71
CA ALA A 227 -13.15 -1.09 -8.57
C ALA A 227 -13.12 0.40 -8.19
N ALA A 228 -13.04 0.69 -6.89
CA ALA A 228 -12.80 2.05 -6.42
C ALA A 228 -11.34 2.47 -6.61
N GLU A 229 -10.42 1.51 -6.53
CA GLU A 229 -8.99 1.70 -6.60
C GLU A 229 -8.45 1.43 -8.01
N SER A 230 -7.24 1.93 -8.27
CA SER A 230 -6.47 1.69 -9.48
C SER A 230 -5.07 1.19 -9.12
N ILE A 231 -4.45 0.46 -10.03
CA ILE A 231 -3.03 0.09 -9.93
C ILE A 231 -2.18 1.07 -10.70
N ILE A 232 -1.31 1.77 -9.98
CA ILE A 232 -0.21 2.52 -10.56
C ILE A 232 1.02 1.59 -10.59
N GLU A 233 1.48 1.25 -11.80
CA GLU A 233 2.73 0.52 -11.99
C GLU A 233 3.86 1.52 -12.18
N ALA A 234 4.86 1.46 -11.31
CA ALA A 234 6.05 2.29 -11.37
C ALA A 234 7.34 1.47 -11.32
N GLU A 235 8.43 2.06 -11.81
CA GLU A 235 9.78 1.52 -11.66
C GLU A 235 10.79 2.64 -11.37
N LEU A 236 12.04 2.28 -11.09
CA LEU A 236 13.13 3.26 -10.99
C LEU A 236 13.30 4.01 -12.32
N ALA A 237 13.40 5.33 -12.24
CA ALA A 237 13.65 6.21 -13.39
C ALA A 237 15.06 6.04 -13.98
#